data_AF-X0YAY4-F1
#
_entry.id   AF-X0YAY4-F1
#
_cell.length_a   1.000
_cell.length_b   1.000
_cell.length_c   1.000
_cell.angle_alpha   90.00
_cell.angle_beta   90.00
_cell.angle_gamma   90.00
#
_symmetry.space_group_name_H-M   'P 1'
#
loop_
_entity.id
_entity.type
_entity.pdbx_description
1 polymer ?
#
loop_
_entity_poly.entity_id
_entity_poly.type
_entity_poly.pdbx_seq_one_letter_code
_entity_poly.pdbx_strand_id
1 'polypeptide(L)'
;RPEFALVACQAVVHIYDGLGNHVGPNESGEFEDEIAGAFYSHSTLEDDGSEVGGGYTDFSVYKLDDTDYTIVIEGLADEVINLAFDTLVEGGVWNEARYSKVPMYEGSMATVHAGQSVLDYTMVIEDPDGSVREVRPTSWSGNLPPMEPSTPAGPTEGMPDEPCTYATTVTDPEDDAVYLMFDWRDETDTGWLGPYQSGETCTETHAWSERGVFDVRVRAK
;
A
#
# COMPACT_ATOMS: atom_id res chain seq x y z
N ARG A 1 -1.86 -32.89 30.29
CA ARG A 1 -1.43 -31.92 29.26
C ARG A 1 -2.71 -31.29 28.75
N PRO A 2 -2.94 -29.98 28.86
CA PRO A 2 -4.01 -29.36 28.09
C PRO A 2 -3.53 -29.24 26.64
N GLU A 3 -4.40 -29.60 25.71
CA GLU A 3 -4.28 -29.27 24.29
C GLU A 3 -4.29 -27.75 24.17
N PHE A 4 -3.25 -27.17 23.56
CA PHE A 4 -3.32 -25.82 23.06
C PHE A 4 -4.29 -25.86 21.88
N ALA A 5 -5.55 -25.51 22.12
CA ALA A 5 -6.43 -25.08 21.05
C ALA A 5 -5.73 -23.88 20.40
N LEU A 6 -5.22 -24.05 19.18
CA LEU A 6 -4.84 -22.94 18.32
C LEU A 6 -6.10 -22.10 18.18
N VAL A 7 -6.16 -20.97 18.87
CA VAL A 7 -7.20 -19.97 18.63
C VAL A 7 -6.94 -19.52 17.20
N ALA A 8 -7.81 -19.92 16.28
CA ALA A 8 -7.79 -19.41 14.91
C ALA A 8 -7.77 -17.88 14.98
N CYS A 9 -6.98 -17.25 14.11
CA CYS A 9 -6.97 -15.79 13.94
C CYS A 9 -8.42 -15.30 13.94
N GLN A 10 -8.81 -14.47 14.92
CA GLN A 10 -10.19 -13.99 15.00
C GLN A 10 -10.43 -12.80 14.07
N ALA A 11 -9.41 -12.35 13.35
CA ALA A 11 -9.57 -11.37 12.30
C ALA A 11 -10.16 -11.98 11.03
N VAL A 12 -11.07 -11.24 10.41
CA VAL A 12 -11.66 -11.60 9.12
C VAL A 12 -11.05 -10.73 8.03
N VAL A 13 -10.68 -11.32 6.91
CA VAL A 13 -10.09 -10.61 5.78
C VAL A 13 -11.08 -10.56 4.62
N HIS A 14 -11.21 -9.38 4.02
CA HIS A 14 -11.99 -9.12 2.83
C HIS A 14 -11.10 -8.48 1.77
N ILE A 15 -11.34 -8.80 0.51
CA ILE A 15 -10.65 -8.21 -0.63
C ILE A 15 -11.70 -7.61 -1.55
N TYR A 16 -11.51 -6.36 -1.93
CA TYR A 16 -12.35 -5.63 -2.87
C TYR A 16 -11.52 -5.17 -4.05
N ASP A 17 -12.05 -5.31 -5.27
CA ASP A 17 -11.46 -4.69 -6.46
C ASP A 17 -12.06 -3.31 -6.75
N GLY A 18 -11.47 -2.56 -7.70
CA GLY A 18 -11.94 -1.24 -8.11
C GLY A 18 -13.34 -1.21 -8.76
N LEU A 19 -13.93 -2.36 -9.05
CA LEU A 19 -15.29 -2.51 -9.57
C LEU A 19 -16.31 -2.86 -8.46
N GLY A 20 -15.83 -3.10 -7.24
CA GLY A 20 -16.63 -3.48 -6.07
C GLY A 20 -16.92 -4.97 -5.95
N ASN A 21 -16.25 -5.83 -6.73
CA ASN A 21 -16.33 -7.28 -6.54
C ASN A 21 -15.60 -7.66 -5.24
N HIS A 22 -16.09 -8.71 -4.56
CA HIS A 22 -15.64 -9.09 -3.21
C HIS A 22 -15.11 -10.53 -3.13
N VAL A 23 -14.08 -10.74 -2.32
CA VAL A 23 -13.63 -12.06 -1.85
C VAL A 23 -13.50 -12.05 -0.33
N GLY A 24 -14.19 -12.96 0.33
CA GLY A 24 -14.28 -13.01 1.79
C GLY A 24 -15.65 -13.48 2.28
N PRO A 25 -15.85 -13.64 3.59
CA PRO A 25 -17.16 -13.94 4.14
C PRO A 25 -18.10 -12.73 4.01
N ASN A 26 -19.37 -12.97 3.69
CA ASN A 26 -20.39 -11.93 3.67
C ASN A 26 -21.09 -11.78 5.04
N GLU A 27 -22.10 -10.90 5.12
CA GLU A 27 -22.86 -10.65 6.36
C GLU A 27 -23.52 -11.92 6.95
N SER A 28 -23.74 -12.95 6.14
CA SER A 28 -24.30 -14.23 6.59
C SER A 28 -23.24 -15.26 7.01
N GLY A 29 -21.96 -14.94 6.81
CA GLY A 29 -20.82 -15.83 7.05
C GLY A 29 -20.56 -16.82 5.90
N GLU A 30 -21.28 -16.71 4.79
CA GLU A 30 -20.99 -17.49 3.57
C GLU A 30 -19.82 -16.84 2.81
N PHE A 31 -18.97 -17.66 2.22
CA PHE A 31 -17.78 -17.20 1.51
C PHE A 31 -18.13 -16.79 0.07
N GLU A 32 -17.76 -15.56 -0.31
CA GLU A 32 -17.89 -14.99 -1.66
C GLU A 32 -16.53 -15.02 -2.37
N ASP A 33 -16.56 -15.30 -3.68
CA ASP A 33 -15.38 -15.42 -4.54
C ASP A 33 -15.67 -14.78 -5.91
N GLU A 34 -15.73 -13.45 -5.95
CA GLU A 34 -16.13 -12.69 -7.14
C GLU A 34 -14.93 -12.16 -7.96
N ILE A 35 -13.73 -12.16 -7.37
CA ILE A 35 -12.51 -11.67 -8.03
C ILE A 35 -11.74 -12.86 -8.62
N ALA A 36 -11.80 -13.01 -9.94
CA ALA A 36 -11.18 -14.13 -10.64
C ALA A 36 -9.66 -14.22 -10.36
N GLY A 37 -9.25 -15.33 -9.76
CA GLY A 37 -7.85 -15.61 -9.44
C GLY A 37 -7.43 -15.15 -8.05
N ALA A 38 -8.15 -14.24 -7.38
CA ALA A 38 -7.88 -13.94 -5.98
C ALA A 38 -7.98 -15.23 -5.16
N PHE A 39 -7.02 -15.43 -4.26
CA PHE A 39 -6.92 -16.62 -3.46
C PHE A 39 -7.00 -16.25 -1.99
N TYR A 40 -7.92 -16.90 -1.29
CA TYR A 40 -8.10 -16.76 0.15
C TYR A 40 -7.84 -18.12 0.79
N SER A 41 -6.83 -18.21 1.65
CA SER A 41 -6.58 -19.42 2.41
C SER A 41 -6.23 -19.12 3.86
N HIS A 42 -6.99 -19.72 4.77
CA HIS A 42 -6.54 -19.81 6.16
C HIS A 42 -5.50 -20.93 6.29
N SER A 43 -4.21 -20.59 6.19
CA SER A 43 -3.11 -21.53 6.43
C SER A 43 -2.51 -21.30 7.80
N THR A 44 -2.86 -22.14 8.77
CA THR A 44 -2.01 -22.33 9.95
C THR A 44 -0.75 -23.08 9.49
N LEU A 45 0.28 -22.36 9.01
CA LEU A 45 1.58 -22.99 8.79
C LEU A 45 2.09 -23.52 10.14
N GLU A 46 2.36 -24.83 10.19
CA GLU A 46 3.17 -25.39 11.26
C GLU A 46 4.57 -24.77 11.12
N ASP A 47 4.97 -23.97 12.10
CA ASP A 47 6.32 -23.48 12.40
C ASP A 47 7.36 -23.81 11.31
N ASP A 48 7.47 -22.93 10.31
CA ASP A 48 8.37 -23.09 9.16
C ASP A 48 9.85 -22.82 9.52
N GLY A 49 10.15 -22.66 10.81
CA GLY A 49 11.47 -22.34 11.32
C GLY A 49 11.88 -20.88 11.13
N SER A 50 10.95 -19.99 10.72
CA SER A 50 11.14 -18.56 10.85
C SER A 50 11.23 -18.16 12.35
N GLU A 51 12.01 -17.13 12.70
CA GLU A 51 12.19 -16.68 14.10
C GLU A 51 10.89 -16.20 14.77
N VAL A 52 9.77 -16.27 14.06
CA VAL A 52 8.47 -15.70 14.41
C VAL A 52 7.40 -16.80 14.38
N GLY A 53 7.52 -17.79 15.26
CA GLY A 53 6.50 -18.84 15.41
C GLY A 53 5.09 -18.29 15.67
N GLY A 54 4.11 -18.75 14.89
CA GLY A 54 2.68 -18.41 14.98
C GLY A 54 1.94 -18.70 13.67
N GLY A 55 0.64 -19.00 13.72
CA GLY A 55 -0.19 -19.16 12.50
C GLY A 55 -0.32 -17.83 11.76
N TYR A 56 -0.35 -17.87 10.42
CA TYR A 56 -0.60 -16.73 9.55
C TYR A 56 -2.00 -16.84 8.94
N THR A 57 -2.62 -15.71 8.62
CA THR A 57 -3.68 -15.71 7.60
C THR A 57 -3.05 -15.25 6.31
N ASP A 58 -3.09 -16.11 5.29
CA ASP A 58 -2.47 -15.86 4.00
C ASP A 58 -3.55 -15.49 2.98
N PHE A 59 -3.31 -14.44 2.21
CA PHE A 59 -4.17 -14.07 1.11
C PHE A 59 -3.32 -13.63 -0.07
N SER A 60 -3.83 -13.87 -1.27
CA SER A 60 -3.10 -13.56 -2.50
C SER A 60 -4.01 -12.91 -3.52
N VAL A 61 -3.52 -11.89 -4.21
CA VAL A 61 -4.21 -11.30 -5.36
C VAL A 61 -3.33 -11.31 -6.60
N TYR A 62 -3.98 -11.45 -7.75
CA TYR A 62 -3.32 -11.40 -9.05
C TYR A 62 -3.45 -9.97 -9.58
N LYS A 63 -2.36 -9.20 -9.50
CA LYS A 63 -2.27 -7.86 -10.08
C LYS A 63 -1.63 -7.95 -11.47
N LEU A 64 -2.36 -8.60 -12.38
CA LEU A 64 -1.96 -8.76 -13.80
C LEU A 64 -2.47 -7.63 -14.70
N ASP A 65 -3.23 -6.72 -14.13
CA ASP A 65 -3.74 -5.51 -14.76
C ASP A 65 -3.57 -4.35 -13.77
N ASP A 66 -3.97 -3.16 -14.19
CA ASP A 66 -3.80 -2.00 -13.35
C ASP A 66 -4.78 -2.02 -12.14
N THR A 67 -5.76 -2.92 -12.04
CA THR A 67 -6.87 -2.88 -11.06
C THR A 67 -6.41 -2.59 -9.62
N ASP A 68 -7.05 -1.63 -8.97
CA ASP A 68 -6.82 -1.33 -7.55
C ASP A 68 -7.49 -2.40 -6.68
N TYR A 69 -6.78 -2.88 -5.68
CA TYR A 69 -7.34 -3.77 -4.66
C TYR A 69 -7.31 -3.09 -3.30
N THR A 70 -8.38 -3.26 -2.53
CA THR A 70 -8.45 -2.88 -1.12
C THR A 70 -8.63 -4.13 -0.30
N ILE A 71 -7.67 -4.41 0.58
CA ILE A 71 -7.80 -5.45 1.58
C ILE A 71 -8.28 -4.81 2.87
N VAL A 72 -9.29 -5.41 3.48
CA VAL A 72 -9.88 -4.98 4.73
C VAL A 72 -9.72 -6.12 5.73
N ILE A 73 -9.19 -5.82 6.93
CA ILE A 73 -9.09 -6.78 8.03
C ILE A 73 -9.91 -6.26 9.21
N GLU A 74 -10.93 -7.04 9.60
CA GLU A 74 -11.80 -6.75 10.73
C GLU A 74 -11.29 -7.47 11.99
N GLY A 75 -10.99 -6.73 13.07
CA GLY A 75 -10.64 -7.33 14.36
C GLY A 75 -11.88 -7.75 15.13
N LEU A 76 -12.12 -9.05 15.34
CA LEU A 76 -13.28 -9.54 16.11
C LEU A 76 -13.01 -9.73 17.60
N ALA A 77 -11.76 -9.58 18.04
CA ALA A 77 -11.36 -9.65 19.44
C ALA A 77 -10.02 -8.93 19.68
N ASP A 78 -9.72 -8.68 20.95
CA ASP A 78 -8.39 -8.23 21.37
C ASP A 78 -7.37 -9.35 21.18
N GLU A 79 -6.55 -9.22 20.14
CA GLU A 79 -5.57 -10.22 19.77
C GLU A 79 -4.32 -9.62 19.10
N VAL A 80 -3.40 -10.51 18.75
CA VAL A 80 -2.19 -10.17 17.99
C VAL A 80 -2.17 -11.08 16.77
N ILE A 81 -2.24 -10.47 15.58
CA ILE A 81 -2.32 -11.19 14.32
C ILE A 81 -0.98 -11.25 13.60
N ASN A 82 -0.81 -12.29 12.78
CA ASN A 82 0.21 -12.35 11.75
C ASN A 82 -0.48 -12.54 10.39
N LEU A 83 -0.08 -11.76 9.40
CA LEU A 83 -0.68 -11.76 8.06
C LEU A 83 0.43 -11.90 7.02
N ALA A 84 0.17 -12.65 5.96
CA ALA A 84 0.98 -12.56 4.74
C ALA A 84 0.08 -12.20 3.56
N PHE A 85 0.57 -11.29 2.73
CA PHE A 85 -0.09 -10.84 1.52
C PHE A 85 0.82 -11.05 0.32
N ASP A 86 0.43 -11.97 -0.55
CA ASP A 86 1.12 -12.22 -1.79
C ASP A 86 0.46 -11.47 -2.95
N THR A 87 1.25 -10.82 -3.79
CA THR A 87 0.77 -10.17 -5.01
C THR A 87 1.59 -10.64 -6.20
N LEU A 88 0.92 -11.20 -7.20
CA LEU A 88 1.54 -11.48 -8.49
C LEU A 88 1.47 -10.22 -9.35
N VAL A 89 2.61 -9.60 -9.65
CA VAL A 89 2.68 -8.40 -10.51
C VAL A 89 2.93 -8.77 -11.98
N GLU A 90 2.73 -7.79 -12.87
CA GLU A 90 3.06 -7.91 -14.29
C GLU A 90 4.52 -8.41 -14.47
N GLY A 91 4.70 -9.42 -15.33
CA GLY A 91 5.97 -10.13 -15.49
C GLY A 91 6.07 -11.44 -14.71
N GLY A 92 5.07 -11.79 -13.90
CA GLY A 92 4.95 -13.10 -13.25
C GLY A 92 5.81 -13.25 -11.99
N VAL A 93 6.21 -12.14 -11.38
CA VAL A 93 6.97 -12.11 -10.13
C VAL A 93 6.00 -12.00 -8.96
N TRP A 94 6.12 -12.91 -7.99
CA TRP A 94 5.41 -12.82 -6.73
C TRP A 94 6.15 -11.89 -5.79
N ASN A 95 5.40 -10.96 -5.21
CA ASN A 95 5.87 -10.16 -4.10
C ASN A 95 5.09 -10.52 -2.83
N GLU A 96 5.77 -10.62 -1.69
CA GLU A 96 5.17 -11.04 -0.42
C GLU A 96 5.40 -10.00 0.68
N ALA A 97 4.33 -9.51 1.31
CA ALA A 97 4.35 -8.71 2.53
C ALA A 97 3.93 -9.55 3.72
N ARG A 98 4.81 -9.65 4.72
CA ARG A 98 4.45 -10.25 6.01
C ARG A 98 4.29 -9.17 7.05
N TYR A 99 3.26 -9.28 7.86
CA TYR A 99 3.04 -8.48 9.06
C TYR A 99 3.08 -9.44 10.24
N SER A 100 3.95 -9.17 11.21
CA SER A 100 4.07 -10.00 12.40
C SER A 100 3.75 -9.22 13.65
N LYS A 101 3.03 -9.87 14.56
CA LYS A 101 2.69 -9.35 15.89
C LYS A 101 1.93 -8.02 15.85
N VAL A 102 1.00 -7.88 14.91
CA VAL A 102 0.16 -6.68 14.79
C VAL A 102 -0.96 -6.76 15.82
N PRO A 103 -1.05 -5.83 16.79
CA PRO A 103 -2.19 -5.80 17.70
C PRO A 103 -3.46 -5.42 16.93
N MET A 104 -4.56 -6.10 17.22
CA MET A 104 -5.91 -5.75 16.78
C MET A 104 -6.82 -5.81 18.00
N TYR A 105 -7.72 -4.83 18.13
CA TYR A 105 -8.76 -4.80 19.15
C TYR A 105 -10.11 -5.20 18.55
N GLU A 106 -11.04 -5.65 19.39
CA GLU A 106 -12.44 -5.86 18.97
C GLU A 106 -13.01 -4.57 18.35
N GLY A 107 -13.36 -4.61 17.06
CA GLY A 107 -13.85 -3.47 16.29
C GLY A 107 -12.78 -2.67 15.55
N SER A 108 -11.50 -3.09 15.58
CA SER A 108 -10.46 -2.45 14.75
C SER A 108 -10.70 -2.75 13.28
N MET A 109 -10.43 -1.76 12.43
CA MET A 109 -10.52 -1.88 10.98
C MET A 109 -9.15 -1.58 10.37
N ALA A 110 -8.52 -2.59 9.76
CA ALA A 110 -7.27 -2.38 9.03
C ALA A 110 -7.51 -2.39 7.52
N THR A 111 -6.79 -1.54 6.81
CA THR A 111 -6.88 -1.40 5.36
C THR A 111 -5.49 -1.45 4.73
N VAL A 112 -5.36 -2.17 3.62
CA VAL A 112 -4.14 -2.20 2.78
C VAL A 112 -4.57 -1.92 1.33
N HIS A 113 -3.91 -0.98 0.67
CA HIS A 113 -4.25 -0.58 -0.70
C HIS A 113 -3.17 -1.03 -1.71
N ALA A 114 -3.55 -1.81 -2.71
CA ALA A 114 -2.66 -2.24 -3.79
C ALA A 114 -3.05 -1.56 -5.12
N GLY A 115 -2.49 -0.39 -5.40
CA GLY A 115 -2.93 0.51 -6.49
C GLY A 115 -2.20 0.37 -7.85
N GLN A 116 -2.75 0.97 -8.92
CA GLN A 116 -2.35 0.86 -10.35
C GLN A 116 -0.86 1.09 -10.71
N SER A 117 -0.01 1.58 -9.79
CA SER A 117 1.42 1.80 -10.10
C SER A 117 2.36 1.70 -8.89
N VAL A 118 1.80 1.45 -7.70
CA VAL A 118 2.51 1.50 -6.42
C VAL A 118 1.85 0.42 -5.56
N LEU A 119 2.62 -0.60 -5.19
CA LEU A 119 2.16 -1.57 -4.20
C LEU A 119 2.45 -1.02 -2.80
N ASP A 120 1.56 -0.16 -2.29
CA ASP A 120 1.72 0.35 -0.93
C ASP A 120 1.23 -0.68 0.09
N TYR A 121 2.15 -1.52 0.59
CA TYR A 121 1.88 -2.47 1.66
C TYR A 121 1.79 -1.81 3.05
N THR A 122 1.52 -0.51 3.11
CA THR A 122 1.16 0.12 4.37
C THR A 122 -0.22 -0.34 4.80
N MET A 123 -0.28 -0.94 5.98
CA MET A 123 -1.54 -1.22 6.66
C MET A 123 -1.91 -0.01 7.51
N VAL A 124 -3.07 0.58 7.22
CA VAL A 124 -3.67 1.65 8.04
C VAL A 124 -4.72 1.02 8.93
N ILE A 125 -4.57 1.13 10.24
CA ILE A 125 -5.50 0.58 11.23
C ILE A 125 -6.20 1.72 11.95
N GLU A 126 -7.54 1.73 11.90
CA GLU A 126 -8.41 2.54 12.74
C GLU A 126 -8.90 1.69 13.92
N ASP A 127 -8.55 2.10 15.13
CA ASP A 127 -8.94 1.42 16.36
C ASP A 127 -10.31 1.91 16.88
N PRO A 128 -11.00 1.14 17.75
CA PRO A 128 -12.32 1.51 18.29
C PRO A 128 -12.36 2.84 19.06
N ASP A 129 -11.21 3.31 19.55
CA ASP A 129 -11.08 4.61 20.23
C ASP A 129 -10.92 5.79 19.27
N GLY A 130 -10.89 5.52 17.95
CA GLY A 130 -10.71 6.48 16.87
C GLY A 130 -9.25 6.84 16.59
N SER A 131 -8.29 6.15 17.23
CA SER A 131 -6.88 6.32 16.88
C SER A 131 -6.55 5.63 15.56
N VAL A 132 -5.65 6.25 14.79
CA VAL A 132 -5.19 5.72 13.49
C VAL A 132 -3.70 5.45 13.57
N ARG A 133 -3.28 4.27 13.15
CA ARG A 133 -1.87 3.85 13.13
C ARG A 133 -1.49 3.22 11.80
N GLU A 134 -0.28 3.52 11.35
CA GLU A 134 0.32 2.88 10.18
C GLU A 134 1.25 1.75 10.61
N VAL A 135 1.12 0.59 9.95
CA VAL A 135 1.94 -0.59 10.17
C VAL A 135 2.56 -1.00 8.84
N ARG A 136 3.89 -1.04 8.80
CA ARG A 136 4.65 -1.53 7.65
C ARG A 136 4.92 -3.04 7.78
N PRO A 137 5.17 -3.76 6.67
CA PRO A 137 5.54 -5.18 6.72
C PRO A 137 6.79 -5.42 7.58
N THR A 138 6.81 -6.51 8.32
CA THR A 138 7.97 -6.99 9.11
C THR A 138 9.02 -7.70 8.25
N SER A 139 8.61 -8.30 7.14
CA SER A 139 9.51 -8.81 6.11
C SER A 139 8.85 -8.75 4.73
N TRP A 140 9.68 -8.60 3.71
CA TRP A 140 9.25 -8.40 2.33
C TRP A 140 10.15 -9.19 1.38
N SER A 141 9.57 -9.84 0.37
CA SER A 141 10.31 -10.37 -0.78
C SER A 141 9.82 -9.69 -2.06
N GLY A 142 10.50 -8.62 -2.49
CA GLY A 142 10.14 -7.79 -3.65
C GLY A 142 10.85 -6.42 -3.61
N ASN A 143 10.41 -5.48 -4.45
CA ASN A 143 10.77 -4.04 -4.35
C ASN A 143 9.51 -3.28 -3.89
N LEU A 144 9.53 -2.65 -2.71
CA LEU A 144 8.45 -1.76 -2.34
C LEU A 144 8.51 -0.51 -3.24
N PRO A 145 7.37 0.14 -3.49
CA PRO A 145 7.40 1.41 -4.19
C PRO A 145 7.99 2.50 -3.28
N PRO A 146 8.48 3.60 -3.88
CA PRO A 146 8.87 4.77 -3.12
C PRO A 146 7.69 5.30 -2.30
N MET A 147 8.01 5.94 -1.17
CA MET A 147 7.01 6.66 -0.37
C MET A 147 6.35 7.77 -1.19
N GLU A 148 5.23 8.31 -0.70
CA GLU A 148 4.63 9.50 -1.31
C GLU A 148 5.65 10.66 -1.29
N PRO A 149 5.91 11.32 -2.45
CA PRO A 149 6.77 12.50 -2.49
C PRO A 149 6.25 13.60 -1.57
N SER A 150 7.14 14.34 -0.93
CA SER A 150 6.75 15.51 -0.16
C SER A 150 6.07 16.55 -1.05
N THR A 151 5.08 17.26 -0.50
CA THR A 151 4.38 18.32 -1.24
C THR A 151 5.39 19.30 -1.85
N PRO A 152 5.35 19.56 -3.17
CA PRO A 152 6.33 20.40 -3.82
C PRO A 152 6.38 21.80 -3.20
N ALA A 153 7.55 22.19 -2.69
CA ALA A 153 7.78 23.50 -2.11
C ALA A 153 8.26 24.48 -3.19
N GLY A 154 7.55 25.60 -3.35
CA GLY A 154 7.88 26.63 -4.33
C GLY A 154 6.96 27.86 -4.24
N PRO A 155 7.03 28.80 -5.18
CA PRO A 155 6.15 29.96 -5.23
C PRO A 155 4.67 29.58 -5.35
N THR A 156 3.80 30.28 -4.63
CA THR A 156 2.33 30.13 -4.71
C THR A 156 1.66 31.18 -5.59
N GLU A 157 2.40 32.19 -6.03
CA GLU A 157 1.98 33.25 -6.93
C GLU A 157 3.12 33.56 -7.90
N GLY A 158 2.79 33.89 -9.15
CA GLY A 158 3.77 34.23 -10.19
C GLY A 158 3.09 34.97 -11.35
N MET A 159 3.87 35.65 -12.18
CA MET A 159 3.37 36.24 -13.43
C MET A 159 3.42 35.23 -14.57
N PRO A 160 2.55 35.35 -15.58
CA PRO A 160 2.69 34.57 -16.80
C PRO A 160 4.10 34.69 -17.41
N ASP A 161 4.61 33.58 -17.92
CA ASP A 161 5.95 33.41 -18.49
C ASP A 161 7.12 33.63 -17.49
N GLU A 162 6.84 33.77 -16.19
CA GLU A 162 7.86 33.84 -15.15
C GLU A 162 8.23 32.42 -14.65
N PRO A 163 9.52 32.04 -14.65
CA PRO A 163 9.93 30.72 -14.17
C PRO A 163 9.76 30.58 -12.65
N CYS A 164 9.08 29.53 -12.23
CA CYS A 164 8.90 29.13 -10.84
C CYS A 164 9.58 27.78 -10.59
N THR A 165 10.45 27.72 -9.58
CA THR A 165 11.16 26.51 -9.18
C THR A 165 10.45 25.84 -8.02
N TYR A 166 10.22 24.53 -8.14
CA TYR A 166 9.62 23.68 -7.12
C TYR A 166 10.60 22.59 -6.70
N ALA A 167 10.58 22.23 -5.42
CA ALA A 167 11.43 21.21 -4.84
C ALA A 167 10.59 20.15 -4.13
N THR A 168 10.97 18.88 -4.25
CA THR A 168 10.35 17.75 -3.55
C THR A 168 11.43 16.76 -3.12
N THR A 169 11.08 15.86 -2.22
CA THR A 169 11.93 14.77 -1.74
C THR A 169 11.08 13.52 -1.66
N VAL A 170 11.65 12.39 -2.04
CA VAL A 170 11.01 11.08 -1.87
C VAL A 170 12.05 10.09 -1.35
N THR A 171 11.61 9.16 -0.51
CA THR A 171 12.45 8.07 -0.01
C THR A 171 11.88 6.75 -0.47
N ASP A 172 12.76 5.87 -0.90
CA ASP A 172 12.46 4.47 -1.15
C ASP A 172 12.73 3.64 0.13
N PRO A 173 11.81 2.74 0.54
CA PRO A 173 11.98 1.93 1.75
C PRO A 173 13.21 1.02 1.72
N GLU A 174 13.62 0.56 0.54
CA GLU A 174 14.81 -0.26 0.30
C GLU A 174 16.07 0.57 0.03
N ASP A 175 15.95 1.90 0.08
CA ASP A 175 17.01 2.84 -0.30
C ASP A 175 17.40 2.73 -1.79
N ASP A 176 16.50 2.20 -2.63
CA ASP A 176 16.70 2.11 -4.07
C ASP A 176 16.58 3.49 -4.75
N ALA A 177 17.12 3.58 -5.96
CA ALA A 177 17.09 4.83 -6.71
C ALA A 177 15.71 5.06 -7.34
N VAL A 178 15.22 6.30 -7.24
CA VAL A 178 13.84 6.70 -7.57
C VAL A 178 13.77 7.51 -8.86
N TYR A 179 12.62 7.47 -9.54
CA TYR A 179 12.30 8.36 -10.65
C TYR A 179 11.12 9.26 -10.30
N LEU A 180 11.15 10.52 -10.72
CA LEU A 180 10.10 11.50 -10.45
C LEU A 180 9.49 12.07 -11.71
N MET A 181 8.22 12.47 -11.65
CA MET A 181 7.55 13.17 -12.74
C MET A 181 6.74 14.34 -12.17
N PHE A 182 7.00 15.55 -12.63
CA PHE A 182 6.23 16.74 -12.29
C PHE A 182 5.14 16.94 -13.36
N ASP A 183 3.89 17.04 -12.90
CA ASP A 183 2.71 17.42 -13.69
C ASP A 183 2.33 18.87 -13.31
N TRP A 184 2.40 19.75 -14.31
CA TRP A 184 2.22 21.20 -14.13
C TRP A 184 0.77 21.65 -14.32
N ARG A 185 -0.15 20.73 -14.61
CA ARG A 185 -1.59 20.96 -14.80
C ARG A 185 -1.96 21.93 -15.92
N ASP A 186 -1.08 22.11 -16.90
CA ASP A 186 -1.30 22.90 -18.12
C ASP A 186 -1.15 22.06 -19.39
N GLU A 187 -1.43 20.76 -19.28
CA GLU A 187 -1.20 19.73 -20.30
C GLU A 187 0.29 19.40 -20.56
N THR A 188 1.20 19.92 -19.72
CA THR A 188 2.63 19.59 -19.78
C THR A 188 3.13 18.90 -18.52
N ASP A 189 4.18 18.08 -18.70
CA ASP A 189 4.89 17.37 -17.65
C ASP A 189 6.38 17.23 -18.02
N THR A 190 7.20 16.80 -17.07
CA THR A 190 8.64 16.62 -17.27
C THR A 190 9.03 15.28 -17.91
N GLY A 191 8.09 14.36 -18.11
CA GLY A 191 8.38 12.94 -18.16
C GLY A 191 9.03 12.42 -16.87
N TRP A 192 9.54 11.19 -16.91
CA TRP A 192 10.29 10.60 -15.80
C TRP A 192 11.72 11.13 -15.76
N LEU A 193 12.05 11.80 -14.66
CA LEU A 193 13.36 12.32 -14.30
C LEU A 193 14.07 11.35 -13.36
N GLY A 194 15.40 11.30 -13.43
CA GLY A 194 16.23 10.44 -12.57
C GLY A 194 17.15 9.50 -13.37
N PRO A 195 17.72 8.47 -12.71
CA PRO A 195 17.48 8.09 -11.32
C PRO A 195 18.06 9.10 -10.31
N TYR A 196 17.33 9.33 -9.22
CA TYR A 196 17.78 10.07 -8.03
C TYR A 196 18.06 9.10 -6.89
N GLN A 197 18.95 9.46 -5.96
CA GLN A 197 19.12 8.68 -4.74
C GLN A 197 17.88 8.81 -3.84
N SER A 198 17.52 7.74 -3.12
CA SER A 198 16.49 7.82 -2.08
C SER A 198 16.83 8.94 -1.08
N GLY A 199 15.84 9.80 -0.81
CA GLY A 199 15.99 10.97 0.05
C GLY A 199 16.66 12.19 -0.60
N GLU A 200 17.03 12.13 -1.89
CA GLU A 200 17.59 13.25 -2.62
C GLU A 200 16.53 14.33 -2.89
N THR A 201 16.90 15.60 -2.68
CA THR A 201 16.06 16.74 -3.05
C THR A 201 16.08 16.95 -4.56
N CYS A 202 14.92 16.83 -5.18
CA CYS A 202 14.73 17.01 -6.61
C CYS A 202 14.09 18.38 -6.86
N THR A 203 14.60 19.13 -7.85
CA THR A 203 14.13 20.48 -8.18
C THR A 203 13.85 20.63 -9.66
N GLU A 204 12.68 21.19 -10.00
CA GLU A 204 12.30 21.47 -11.38
C GLU A 204 11.71 22.87 -11.53
N THR A 205 11.82 23.43 -12.73
CA THR A 205 11.37 24.80 -13.04
C THR A 205 10.39 24.79 -14.19
N HIS A 206 9.26 25.48 -14.00
CA HIS A 206 8.24 25.65 -15.02
C HIS A 206 7.74 27.10 -15.09
N ALA A 207 7.13 27.47 -16.21
CA ALA A 207 6.50 28.77 -16.39
C ALA A 207 5.16 28.59 -17.11
N TRP A 208 4.09 29.15 -16.55
CA TRP A 208 2.76 29.12 -17.15
C TRP A 208 2.55 30.33 -18.05
N SER A 209 2.14 30.10 -19.30
CA SER A 209 1.82 31.20 -20.23
C SER A 209 0.41 31.76 -20.02
N GLU A 210 -0.50 30.95 -19.47
CA GLU A 210 -1.88 31.34 -19.18
C GLU A 210 -2.05 31.75 -17.71
N ARG A 211 -2.95 32.71 -17.47
CA ARG A 211 -3.35 33.07 -16.10
C ARG A 211 -4.34 32.04 -15.58
N GLY A 212 -4.06 31.50 -14.39
CA GLY A 212 -4.94 30.51 -13.76
C GLY A 212 -4.44 30.10 -12.38
N VAL A 213 -5.12 29.11 -11.81
CA VAL A 213 -4.67 28.37 -10.63
C VAL A 213 -4.30 26.98 -11.12
N PHE A 214 -3.07 26.57 -10.88
CA PHE A 214 -2.53 25.29 -11.31
C PHE A 214 -2.01 24.52 -10.09
N ASP A 215 -2.42 23.27 -9.93
CA ASP A 215 -1.80 22.40 -8.91
C ASP A 215 -0.46 21.90 -9.46
N VAL A 216 0.59 21.90 -8.63
CA VAL A 216 1.84 21.20 -8.96
C VAL A 216 1.79 19.82 -8.32
N ARG A 217 1.88 18.76 -9.13
CA ARG A 217 1.82 17.37 -8.64
C ARG A 217 3.09 16.62 -8.99
N VAL A 218 3.49 15.72 -8.10
CA VAL A 218 4.67 14.86 -8.29
C VAL A 218 4.26 13.41 -8.12
N ARG A 219 4.82 12.54 -8.96
CA ARG A 219 4.73 11.09 -8.83
C ARG A 219 6.13 10.49 -8.71
N ALA A 220 6.26 9.39 -7.96
CA ALA A 220 7.48 8.60 -7.86
C ALA A 220 7.25 7.15 -8.33
N LYS A 221 8.33 6.48 -8.75
CA LYS A 221 8.39 5.04 -9.03
C LYS A 221 9.82 4.52 -8.89
#